data_AF-A0A1B1KFQ1-F1
#
_entry.id   AF-A0A1B1KFQ1-F1
#
_cell.length_a   1.000
_cell.length_b   1.000
_cell.length_c   1.000
_cell.angle_alpha   90.00
_cell.angle_beta   90.00
_cell.angle_gamma   90.00
#
_symmetry.space_group_name_H-M   'P 1'
#
loop_
_entity.id
_entity.type
_entity.pdbx_description
1 polymer ?
#
loop_
_entity_poly.entity_id
_entity_poly.type
_entity_poly.pdbx_seq_one_letter_code
_entity_poly.pdbx_strand_id
1 'polypeptide(L)'
;MTHDEELLHIDQVIDRLGTRFPDLPREGVEQVVRSAHEHFATGKVRDFVPLLVERLAREKLQGLVPVVAVEPEAAPKASSEVIGSEVIGSEVPVPRWPVPR
;
A
#
# COMPACT_ATOMS: atom_id res chain seq x y z
N MET A 1 -12.32 15.62 17.58
CA MET A 1 -10.97 15.78 17.02
C MET A 1 -10.90 17.00 16.11
N THR A 2 -9.86 17.82 16.19
CA THR A 2 -9.57 18.91 15.24
C THR A 2 -8.87 18.38 13.99
N HIS A 3 -8.85 19.15 12.90
CA HIS A 3 -8.21 18.74 11.66
C HIS A 3 -6.69 18.60 11.79
N ASP A 4 -6.04 19.48 12.56
CA ASP A 4 -4.59 19.38 12.82
C ASP A 4 -4.22 18.12 13.61
N GLU A 5 -5.00 17.78 14.64
CA GLU A 5 -4.84 16.53 15.38
C GLU A 5 -5.03 15.31 14.47
N GLU A 6 -5.98 15.37 13.53
CA GLU A 6 -6.23 14.33 12.55
C GLU A 6 -4.99 14.10 11.68
N LEU A 7 -4.41 15.17 11.13
CA LEU A 7 -3.21 15.09 10.29
C LEU A 7 -2.01 14.51 11.07
N LEU A 8 -1.85 14.87 12.34
CA LEU A 8 -0.81 14.29 13.20
C LEU A 8 -1.03 12.77 13.41
N HIS A 9 -2.27 12.34 13.59
CA HIS A 9 -2.56 10.91 13.70
C HIS A 9 -2.36 10.17 12.37
N ILE A 10 -2.62 10.82 11.23
CA ILE A 10 -2.30 10.26 9.91
C ILE A 10 -0.79 10.09 9.74
N ASP A 11 0.02 11.05 10.16
CA ASP A 11 1.49 10.94 10.09
C ASP A 11 2.01 9.77 10.94
N GLN A 12 1.48 9.59 12.15
CA GLN A 12 1.78 8.43 12.99
C GLN A 12 1.35 7.09 12.36
N VAL A 13 0.26 7.07 11.59
CA VAL A 13 -0.17 5.90 10.81
C VAL A 13 0.87 5.57 9.73
N ILE A 14 1.39 6.58 9.03
CA ILE A 14 2.43 6.41 8.00
C ILE A 14 3.67 5.77 8.63
N ASP A 15 4.15 6.28 9.77
CA ASP A 15 5.32 5.72 10.44
C ASP A 15 5.11 4.28 10.92
N ARG A 16 3.92 3.96 11.47
CA ARG A 16 3.57 2.59 11.86
C ARG A 16 3.55 1.64 10.66
N LEU A 17 2.94 2.07 9.56
CA LEU A 17 2.87 1.25 8.34
C LEU A 17 4.23 1.11 7.68
N GLY A 18 5.06 2.16 7.65
CA GLY A 18 6.43 2.07 7.14
C GLY A 18 7.28 1.09 7.95
N THR A 19 7.14 1.08 9.28
CA THR A 19 7.80 0.09 10.14
C THR A 19 7.27 -1.34 9.90
N ARG A 20 5.97 -1.48 9.58
CA ARG A 20 5.32 -2.77 9.35
C ARG A 20 5.59 -3.37 7.96
N PHE A 21 5.84 -2.52 6.97
CA PHE A 21 6.10 -2.89 5.59
C PHE A 21 7.47 -2.34 5.16
N PRO A 22 8.59 -2.85 5.74
CA PRO A 22 9.93 -2.34 5.44
C PRO A 22 10.36 -2.60 3.99
N ASP A 23 9.74 -3.57 3.30
CA ASP A 23 9.99 -3.88 1.89
C ASP A 23 9.43 -2.85 0.91
N LEU A 24 8.55 -1.96 1.38
CA LEU A 24 7.95 -0.90 0.56
C LEU A 24 8.63 0.45 0.84
N PRO A 25 8.88 1.27 -0.20
CA PRO A 25 9.41 2.61 0.00
C PRO A 25 8.40 3.46 0.77
N ARG A 26 8.90 4.32 1.66
CA ARG A 26 8.07 5.23 2.48
C ARG A 26 7.10 6.06 1.65
N GLU A 27 7.55 6.54 0.49
CA GLU A 27 6.73 7.29 -0.46
C GLU A 27 5.51 6.47 -0.94
N GLY A 28 5.67 5.17 -1.18
CA GLY A 28 4.56 4.29 -1.55
C GLY A 28 3.55 4.14 -0.42
N VAL A 29 4.02 4.02 0.83
CA VAL A 29 3.17 3.99 2.02
C VAL A 29 2.41 5.30 2.18
N GLU A 30 3.09 6.44 2.05
CA GLU A 30 2.51 7.78 2.13
C GLU A 30 1.39 7.98 1.09
N GLN A 31 1.62 7.58 -0.16
CA GLN A 31 0.62 7.66 -1.24
C GLN A 31 -0.63 6.83 -0.93
N VAL A 32 -0.43 5.60 -0.44
CA VAL A 32 -1.54 4.70 -0.09
C VAL A 32 -2.36 5.26 1.07
N VAL A 33 -1.69 5.79 2.10
CA VAL A 33 -2.35 6.42 3.26
C VAL A 33 -3.10 7.68 2.85
N ARG A 34 -2.51 8.55 2.02
CA ARG A 34 -3.17 9.77 1.50
C ARG A 34 -4.42 9.44 0.70
N SER A 35 -4.32 8.48 -0.23
CA SER A 35 -5.48 8.01 -1.01
C SER A 35 -6.59 7.43 -0.10
N ALA A 36 -6.22 6.73 0.97
CA ALA A 36 -7.18 6.25 1.95
C ALA A 36 -7.81 7.40 2.78
N HIS A 37 -7.04 8.44 3.11
CA HIS A 37 -7.52 9.61 3.85
C HIS A 37 -8.51 10.45 3.04
N GLU A 38 -8.24 10.68 1.76
CA GLU A 38 -9.15 11.38 0.85
C GLU A 38 -10.51 10.68 0.74
N HIS A 39 -10.55 9.35 0.82
CA HIS A 39 -11.80 8.58 0.79
C HIS A 39 -12.76 8.95 1.94
N PHE A 40 -12.23 9.37 3.09
CA PHE A 40 -13.01 9.75 4.26
C PHE A 40 -13.14 11.26 4.44
N ALA A 41 -12.67 12.08 3.49
CA ALA A 41 -12.65 13.53 3.59
C ALA A 41 -14.05 14.19 3.67
N THR A 42 -15.12 13.47 3.30
CA THR A 42 -16.50 14.00 3.28
C THR A 42 -17.29 13.79 4.58
N GLY A 43 -16.71 13.14 5.60
CA GLY A 43 -17.38 12.88 6.88
C GLY A 43 -17.33 14.04 7.89
N LYS A 44 -18.45 14.27 8.62
CA LYS A 44 -18.52 15.23 9.75
C LYS A 44 -17.87 14.72 11.04
N VAL A 45 -17.82 13.41 11.24
CA VAL A 45 -17.22 12.77 12.43
C VAL A 45 -15.83 12.27 12.05
N ARG A 46 -14.80 12.83 12.66
CA ARG A 46 -13.40 12.60 12.28
C ARG A 46 -12.59 11.76 13.25
N ASP A 47 -13.14 11.47 14.43
CA ASP A 47 -12.44 10.73 15.48
C ASP A 47 -12.07 9.29 15.05
N PHE A 48 -12.79 8.72 14.09
CA PHE A 48 -12.54 7.37 13.55
C PHE A 48 -11.76 7.37 12.24
N VAL A 49 -11.55 8.53 11.61
CA VAL A 49 -10.87 8.63 10.31
C VAL A 49 -9.47 8.02 10.35
N PRO A 50 -8.60 8.31 11.33
CA PRO A 50 -7.26 7.72 11.37
C PRO A 50 -7.26 6.19 11.43
N LEU A 51 -8.18 5.59 12.20
CA LEU A 51 -8.31 4.14 12.33
C LEU A 51 -8.79 3.49 11.03
N LEU A 52 -9.76 4.11 10.36
CA LEU A 52 -10.28 3.62 9.09
C LEU A 52 -9.24 3.74 7.98
N VAL A 53 -8.48 4.84 7.97
CA VAL A 53 -7.36 5.05 7.04
C VAL A 53 -6.28 3.99 7.25
N GLU A 54 -5.85 3.74 8.48
CA GLU A 54 -4.84 2.71 8.77
C GLU A 54 -5.28 1.33 8.30
N ARG A 55 -6.52 0.96 8.58
CA ARG A 55 -7.08 -0.33 8.14
C ARG A 55 -7.07 -0.44 6.61
N LEU A 56 -7.60 0.55 5.91
CA LEU A 56 -7.70 0.55 4.47
C LEU A 56 -6.32 0.57 3.80
N ALA A 57 -5.39 1.38 4.33
CA ALA A 57 -4.03 1.44 3.85
C ALA A 57 -3.30 0.11 4.04
N ARG A 58 -3.48 -0.55 5.20
CA ARG A 58 -2.92 -1.87 5.45
C ARG A 58 -3.42 -2.92 4.47
N GLU A 59 -4.71 -2.97 4.17
CA GLU A 59 -5.28 -3.90 3.19
C GLU A 59 -4.67 -3.68 1.80
N LYS A 60 -4.49 -2.42 1.39
CA LYS A 60 -3.82 -2.06 0.13
C LYS A 60 -2.36 -2.50 0.10
N LEU A 61 -1.58 -2.18 1.14
CA LEU A 61 -0.16 -2.52 1.21
C LEU A 61 0.05 -4.04 1.21
N GLN A 62 -0.83 -4.81 1.86
CA GLN A 62 -0.79 -6.28 1.82
C GLN A 62 -1.02 -6.86 0.42
N GLY A 63 -1.82 -6.20 -0.43
CA GLY A 63 -1.98 -6.58 -1.83
C GLY A 63 -0.82 -6.15 -2.73
N LEU A 64 -0.01 -5.19 -2.29
CA LEU A 64 1.16 -4.68 -3.02
C LEU A 64 2.46 -5.41 -2.66
N VAL A 65 2.57 -5.96 -1.46
CA VAL A 65 3.65 -6.89 -1.14
C VAL A 65 3.37 -8.17 -1.94
N PRO A 66 4.17 -8.51 -2.98
CA PRO A 66 4.06 -9.84 -3.55
C PRO A 66 4.34 -10.82 -2.42
N VAL A 67 3.36 -11.68 -2.10
CA VAL A 67 3.58 -12.82 -1.23
C VAL A 67 4.60 -13.69 -1.94
N VAL A 68 5.89 -13.45 -1.67
CA VAL A 68 6.93 -14.42 -1.97
C VAL A 68 6.59 -15.58 -1.06
N ALA A 69 5.94 -16.59 -1.65
CA ALA A 69 5.82 -17.90 -1.04
C ALA A 69 7.22 -18.27 -0.55
N VAL A 70 7.38 -18.43 0.75
CA VAL A 70 8.60 -18.93 1.34
C VAL A 70 8.66 -20.42 0.98
N GLU A 71 9.14 -20.72 -0.24
CA GLU A 71 9.57 -22.06 -0.57
C GLU A 71 10.89 -22.29 0.17
N PRO A 72 10.99 -23.31 1.05
CA PRO A 72 12.23 -23.57 1.75
C PRO A 72 13.30 -23.99 0.74
N GLU A 73 14.40 -23.27 0.80
CA GLU A 73 15.63 -23.45 0.05
C GLU A 73 16.05 -24.94 -0.06
N ALA A 74 16.04 -25.44 -1.29
CA ALA A 74 16.92 -26.53 -1.72
C ALA A 74 17.22 -26.33 -3.22
N ALA A 75 18.22 -25.50 -3.51
CA ALA A 75 18.95 -25.51 -4.79
C ALA A 75 19.70 -26.87 -4.95
N PRO A 76 20.29 -27.28 -6.11
CA PRO A 76 20.78 -26.39 -7.17
C PRO A 76 20.88 -26.91 -8.64
N LYS A 77 21.09 -25.92 -9.55
CA LYS A 77 21.71 -25.94 -10.92
C LYS A 77 21.01 -26.64 -12.11
N ALA A 78 20.71 -25.84 -13.14
CA ALA A 78 21.23 -25.96 -14.52
C ALA A 78 20.62 -24.80 -15.35
N SER A 79 21.40 -23.80 -15.74
CA SER A 79 22.03 -23.66 -17.07
C SER A 79 21.06 -23.61 -18.25
N SER A 80 21.17 -22.50 -18.99
CA SER A 80 20.69 -22.25 -20.36
C SER A 80 19.15 -22.20 -20.50
N GLU A 81 18.55 -21.27 -21.25
CA GLU A 81 18.96 -20.70 -22.53
C GLU A 81 18.15 -19.42 -22.80
N VAL A 82 18.76 -18.51 -23.57
CA VAL A 82 18.18 -17.32 -24.20
C VAL A 82 16.91 -17.62 -24.99
N ILE A 83 15.87 -16.77 -24.97
CA ILE A 83 15.22 -16.17 -26.17
C ILE A 83 14.09 -15.19 -25.77
N GLY A 84 14.02 -14.05 -26.45
CA GLY A 84 12.76 -13.33 -26.65
C GLY A 84 12.66 -11.96 -25.98
N SER A 85 13.06 -10.92 -26.73
CA SER A 85 12.49 -9.59 -26.59
C SER A 85 10.96 -9.67 -26.54
N GLU A 86 10.33 -9.03 -25.56
CA GLU A 86 9.15 -8.19 -25.86
C GLU A 86 8.92 -7.18 -24.74
N VAL A 87 8.55 -5.99 -25.18
CA VAL A 87 8.25 -4.79 -24.39
C VAL A 87 6.97 -5.02 -23.57
N ILE A 88 7.10 -5.29 -22.28
CA ILE A 88 5.95 -5.22 -21.37
C ILE A 88 5.73 -3.75 -20.99
N GLY A 89 4.72 -3.15 -21.62
CA GLY A 89 4.16 -1.88 -21.19
C GLY A 89 3.87 -1.94 -19.69
N SER A 90 4.33 -0.92 -18.97
CA SER A 90 3.89 -0.65 -17.60
C SER A 90 2.40 -0.36 -17.60
N GLU A 91 1.59 -1.41 -17.59
CA GLU A 91 0.22 -1.30 -17.10
C GLU A 91 0.31 -1.43 -15.57
N VAL A 92 0.42 -0.27 -14.92
CA VAL A 92 0.18 -0.17 -13.48
C VAL A 92 -1.26 -0.65 -13.26
N PRO A 93 -1.50 -1.73 -12.50
CA PRO A 93 -2.87 -2.18 -12.25
C PRO A 93 -3.55 -1.12 -11.38
N VAL A 94 -4.38 -0.29 -12.00
CA VAL A 94 -5.31 0.59 -11.28
C VAL A 94 -6.37 -0.30 -10.63
N PRO A 95 -6.41 -0.40 -9.29
CA PRO A 95 -7.44 -1.19 -8.64
C PRO A 95 -8.80 -0.54 -8.92
N ARG A 96 -9.75 -1.36 -9.40
CA ARG A 96 -11.15 -0.99 -9.57
C ARG A 96 -11.79 -0.66 -8.22
N TRP A 97 -11.63 0.58 -7.77
CA TRP A 97 -12.31 1.13 -6.61
C TRP A 97 -13.69 1.67 -7.01
N PRO A 98 -14.75 1.48 -6.19
CA PRO A 98 -16.01 2.18 -6.37
C PRO A 98 -15.87 3.66 -6.03
N VAL A 99 -15.90 4.52 -7.06
CA VAL A 99 -16.01 5.98 -6.91
C VAL A 99 -17.33 6.33 -6.18
N PRO A 100 -17.31 7.15 -5.12
CA PRO A 100 -18.53 7.68 -4.53
C PRO A 100 -19.24 8.61 -5.53
N ARG A 101 -20.56 8.47 -5.66
CA ARG A 101 -21.41 9.34 -6.51
C ARG A 101 -21.61 10.72 -5.90
#